data_AF-A0A8H6BQM1-F1
#
_entry.id   AF-A0A8H6BQM1-F1
#
_cell.length_a   1.000
_cell.length_b   1.000
_cell.length_c   1.000
_cell.angle_alpha   90.00
_cell.angle_beta   90.00
_cell.angle_gamma   90.00
#
_symmetry.space_group_name_H-M   'P 1'
#
loop_
_entity.id
_entity.type
_entity.pdbx_description
1 polymer ?
#
loop_
_entity_poly.entity_id
_entity_poly.type
_entity_poly.pdbx_seq_one_letter_code
_entity_poly.pdbx_strand_id
1 'polypeptide(L)'
;MFTFQGQIFDTVPVFKQVKSFFLDMFRGEVTNLLDVAGLQWVISISAVEEDENNESVSKFPLVHFRVYKLVTYHSPEPKLPRVELVETGPRLDFKIGRYQLASAEAQKEAFKIPPQLRRKTKKNVETDMLGDKVATIHVGKQDLSRLQTRKMKGLKSRYDQHPEEEPADVIEEEEDGQEKKRQKLE
;
A
#
# COMPACT_ATOMS: atom_id res chain seq x y z
N MET A 1 22.13 8.34 7.73
CA MET A 1 20.69 8.29 8.13
C MET A 1 20.08 9.68 8.02
N PHE A 2 18.75 9.79 7.91
CA PHE A 2 18.04 11.07 7.75
C PHE A 2 16.91 11.22 8.77
N THR A 3 16.73 12.42 9.30
CA THR A 3 15.55 12.81 10.08
C THR A 3 15.01 14.13 9.54
N PHE A 4 13.75 14.12 9.10
CA PHE A 4 13.02 15.33 8.70
C PHE A 4 12.02 15.69 9.79
N GLN A 5 12.17 16.87 10.39
CA GLN A 5 11.31 17.35 11.48
C GLN A 5 10.47 18.53 10.98
N GLY A 6 9.15 18.36 10.99
CA GLY A 6 8.18 19.35 10.54
C GLY A 6 7.20 18.77 9.51
N GLN A 7 5.91 19.03 9.70
CA GLN A 7 4.86 18.54 8.80
C GLN A 7 4.88 19.26 7.45
N ILE A 8 5.46 20.48 7.41
CA ILE A 8 5.60 21.29 6.21
C ILE A 8 6.31 20.57 5.05
N PHE A 9 7.20 19.61 5.35
CA PHE A 9 7.90 18.81 4.36
C PHE A 9 6.99 17.90 3.53
N ASP A 10 5.79 17.57 4.03
CA ASP A 10 4.82 16.70 3.35
C ASP A 10 3.57 17.44 2.87
N THR A 11 3.39 18.71 3.26
CA THR A 11 2.25 19.54 2.83
C THR A 11 2.67 20.50 1.72
N VAL A 12 3.68 21.36 1.95
CA VAL A 12 4.05 22.46 1.06
C VAL A 12 4.96 22.00 -0.09
N PRO A 13 4.63 22.31 -1.37
CA PRO A 13 5.41 21.86 -2.53
C PRO A 13 6.89 22.25 -2.51
N VAL A 14 7.21 23.45 -2.01
CA VAL A 14 8.60 23.94 -1.91
C VAL A 14 9.41 23.07 -0.94
N PHE A 15 8.85 22.75 0.23
CA PHE A 15 9.53 21.91 1.21
C PHE A 15 9.59 20.43 0.77
N LYS A 16 8.61 19.95 0.00
CA LYS A 16 8.72 18.64 -0.69
C LYS A 16 9.93 18.59 -1.63
N GLN A 17 10.17 19.66 -2.39
CA GLN A 17 11.34 19.76 -3.26
C GLN A 17 12.63 19.76 -2.43
N VAL A 18 12.68 20.50 -1.33
CA VAL A 18 13.83 20.52 -0.42
C VAL A 18 14.10 19.12 0.16
N LYS A 19 13.06 18.42 0.64
CA LYS A 19 13.16 17.04 1.12
C LYS A 19 13.71 16.10 0.05
N SER A 20 13.15 16.17 -1.16
CA SER A 20 13.61 15.38 -2.31
C SER A 20 15.06 15.68 -2.68
N PHE A 21 15.47 16.95 -2.64
CA PHE A 21 16.83 17.38 -2.95
C PHE A 21 17.86 16.82 -1.95
N PHE A 22 17.61 16.97 -0.65
CA PHE A 22 18.54 16.48 0.37
C PHE A 22 18.64 14.95 0.40
N LEU A 23 17.52 14.25 0.17
CA LEU A 23 17.54 12.80 0.04
C LEU A 23 18.38 12.35 -1.16
N ASP A 24 18.21 12.98 -2.31
CA ASP A 24 18.93 12.57 -3.52
C ASP A 24 20.43 12.90 -3.43
N MET A 25 20.78 14.06 -2.89
CA MET A 25 22.17 14.51 -2.74
C MET A 25 22.99 13.65 -1.77
N PHE A 26 22.41 13.27 -0.62
CA PHE A 26 23.18 12.67 0.48
C PHE A 26 22.95 11.16 0.67
N ARG A 27 22.05 10.51 -0.10
CA ARG A 27 21.79 9.07 0.06
C ARG A 27 22.94 8.17 -0.38
N GLY A 28 23.77 8.63 -1.32
CA GLY A 28 24.83 7.81 -1.90
C GLY A 28 24.29 6.61 -2.70
N GLU A 29 24.93 5.46 -2.55
CA GLU A 29 24.56 4.22 -3.25
C GLU A 29 23.37 3.51 -2.58
N VAL A 30 22.46 2.98 -3.39
CA VAL A 30 21.30 2.22 -2.90
C VAL A 30 21.66 0.74 -2.85
N THR A 31 21.75 0.19 -1.65
CA THR A 31 22.09 -1.21 -1.40
C THR A 31 20.97 -1.93 -0.64
N ASN A 32 20.82 -3.24 -0.87
CA ASN A 32 19.83 -4.07 -0.17
C ASN A 32 20.34 -4.57 1.19
N LEU A 33 21.67 -4.63 1.36
CA LEU A 33 22.36 -5.11 2.55
C LEU A 33 23.21 -3.97 3.08
N LEU A 34 23.08 -3.68 4.36
CA LEU A 34 23.80 -2.61 5.03
C LEU A 34 24.49 -3.16 6.29
N ASP A 35 25.76 -2.81 6.47
CA ASP A 35 26.51 -3.15 7.67
C ASP A 35 26.11 -2.21 8.83
N VAL A 36 25.90 -2.79 10.01
CA VAL A 36 25.51 -2.07 11.22
C VAL A 36 26.61 -1.11 11.68
N ALA A 37 27.89 -1.46 11.47
CA ALA A 37 29.01 -0.59 11.83
C ALA A 37 29.07 0.71 10.98
N GLY A 38 28.39 0.74 9.84
CA GLY A 38 28.25 1.92 8.97
C GLY A 38 27.22 2.95 9.48
N LEU A 39 26.39 2.60 10.46
CA LEU A 39 25.34 3.47 11.01
C LEU A 39 25.91 4.49 12.02
N GLN A 40 26.78 5.38 11.55
CA GLN A 40 27.51 6.31 12.41
C GLN A 40 26.95 7.72 12.46
N TRP A 41 26.30 8.17 11.38
CA TRP A 41 25.93 9.57 11.18
C TRP A 41 24.45 9.73 10.83
N VAL A 42 23.83 10.77 11.41
CA VAL A 42 22.47 11.20 11.08
C VAL A 42 22.46 12.68 10.69
N ILE A 43 21.84 12.94 9.54
CA ILE A 43 21.57 14.29 9.05
C ILE A 43 20.15 14.64 9.52
N SER A 44 20.04 15.68 10.33
CA SER A 44 18.75 16.23 10.77
C SER A 44 18.44 17.51 10.03
N ILE A 45 17.24 17.53 9.44
CA ILE A 45 16.71 18.66 8.70
C ILE A 45 15.40 19.04 9.36
N SER A 46 15.34 20.23 9.93
CA SER A 46 14.20 20.71 10.70
C SER A 46 13.69 22.00 10.10
N ALA A 47 12.38 22.13 9.97
CA ALA A 47 11.73 23.38 9.60
C ALA A 47 10.83 23.80 10.76
N VAL A 48 11.15 24.93 11.39
CA VAL A 48 10.38 25.48 12.51
C VAL A 48 9.34 26.42 11.93
N GLU A 49 8.06 26.05 12.03
CA GLU A 49 6.96 26.97 11.75
C GLU A 49 6.96 28.05 12.85
N GLU A 50 7.52 29.23 12.55
CA GLU A 50 7.43 30.38 13.45
C GLU A 50 6.08 31.08 13.23
N ASP A 51 5.36 31.35 14.33
CA ASP A 51 4.05 32.00 14.31
C ASP A 51 4.10 33.36 13.60
N GLU A 52 3.01 33.66 12.88
CA GLU A 52 2.78 34.70 11.87
C GLU A 52 3.02 36.18 12.30
N ASN A 53 3.63 36.44 13.46
CA ASN A 53 3.74 37.78 14.06
C ASN A 53 5.01 38.57 13.70
N ASN A 54 5.91 38.05 12.85
CA ASN A 54 7.11 38.77 12.41
C ASN A 54 7.05 39.10 10.91
N GLU A 55 6.28 40.14 10.58
CA GLU A 55 5.96 40.63 9.23
C GLU A 55 7.19 41.03 8.37
N SER A 56 8.40 41.00 8.94
CA SER A 56 9.65 41.42 8.28
C SER A 56 10.56 40.26 7.81
N VAL A 57 10.26 39.01 8.18
CA VAL A 57 11.10 37.84 7.87
C VAL A 57 10.34 36.92 6.93
N SER A 58 10.75 36.87 5.65
CA SER A 58 10.41 35.89 4.60
C SER A 58 9.22 34.94 4.84
N LYS A 59 8.27 34.89 3.91
CA LYS A 59 7.08 34.01 3.86
C LYS A 59 7.30 32.51 4.18
N PHE A 60 8.54 32.02 4.18
CA PHE A 60 8.87 30.63 4.47
C PHE A 60 9.75 30.55 5.72
N PRO A 61 9.53 29.55 6.58
CA PRO A 61 10.38 29.33 7.75
C PRO A 61 11.80 28.93 7.35
N LEU A 62 12.74 29.12 8.27
CA LEU A 62 14.12 28.68 8.09
C LEU A 62 14.22 27.15 8.13
N VAL A 63 15.14 26.61 7.34
CA VAL A 63 15.48 25.19 7.34
C VAL A 63 16.81 25.02 8.06
N HIS A 64 16.77 24.36 9.21
CA HIS A 64 17.94 24.02 10.01
C HIS A 64 18.52 22.69 9.54
N PHE A 65 19.79 22.70 9.16
CA PHE A 65 20.56 21.53 8.79
C PHE A 65 21.62 21.26 9.86
N ARG A 66 21.61 20.04 10.40
CA ARG A 66 22.50 19.59 11.46
C ARG A 66 23.01 18.19 11.15
N VAL A 67 24.24 17.90 11.57
CA VAL A 67 24.85 16.57 11.44
C VAL A 67 25.32 16.10 12.81
N TYR A 68 24.81 14.93 13.20
CA TYR A 68 25.12 14.30 14.47
C TYR A 68 25.81 12.95 14.24
N LYS A 69 26.79 12.66 15.10
CA LYS A 69 27.37 11.34 15.27
C LYS A 69 26.56 10.58 16.31
N LEU A 70 26.32 9.30 16.05
CA LEU A 70 25.68 8.40 17.01
C LEU A 70 26.72 7.83 17.97
N VAL A 71 26.39 7.84 19.25
CA VAL A 71 27.12 7.12 20.30
C VAL A 71 26.12 6.19 20.99
N THR A 72 26.40 4.89 20.96
CA THR A 72 25.54 3.88 21.58
C THR A 72 26.07 3.48 22.95
N TYR A 73 25.17 3.43 23.91
CA TYR A 73 25.42 2.93 25.25
C TYR A 73 24.64 1.64 25.48
N HIS A 74 25.14 0.84 26.42
CA HIS A 74 24.41 -0.33 26.89
C HIS A 74 23.06 0.10 27.48
N SER A 75 22.01 -0.62 27.12
CA SER A 75 20.65 -0.44 27.62
C SER A 75 20.22 -1.71 28.36
N PRO A 76 19.21 -1.62 29.25
CA PRO A 76 18.69 -2.79 29.95
C PRO A 76 18.05 -3.82 29.00
N GLU A 77 17.64 -3.43 27.79
CA GLU A 77 17.11 -4.35 26.78
C GLU A 77 18.24 -4.88 25.88
N PRO A 78 18.50 -6.20 25.82
CA PRO A 78 19.66 -6.76 25.11
C PRO A 78 19.70 -6.48 23.60
N LYS A 79 18.55 -6.17 22.97
CA LYS A 79 18.44 -5.99 21.52
C LYS A 79 18.52 -4.53 21.06
N LEU A 80 18.24 -3.56 21.93
CA LEU A 80 18.13 -2.16 21.57
C LEU A 80 19.10 -1.32 22.41
N PRO A 81 20.12 -0.68 21.82
CA PRO A 81 21.02 0.19 22.57
C PRO A 81 20.39 1.56 22.87
N ARG A 82 20.87 2.24 23.92
CA ARG A 82 20.53 3.65 24.14
C ARG A 82 21.38 4.50 23.20
N VAL A 83 20.73 5.30 22.36
CA VAL A 83 21.41 6.17 21.38
C VAL A 83 21.51 7.58 21.93
N GLU A 84 22.73 8.10 21.99
CA GLU A 84 23.04 9.50 22.28
C GLU A 84 23.62 10.16 21.02
N LEU A 85 23.39 11.45 20.86
CA LEU A 85 23.81 12.20 19.67
C LEU A 85 24.88 13.22 20.04
N VAL A 86 26.00 13.20 19.32
CA VAL A 86 27.08 14.19 19.47
C VAL A 86 27.12 15.04 18.21
N GLU A 87 26.94 16.35 18.35
CA GLU A 87 27.03 17.27 17.21
C GLU A 87 28.45 17.29 16.66
N THR A 88 28.60 17.03 15.37
CA THR A 88 29.90 17.08 14.68
C THR A 88 29.91 18.19 13.63
N GLY A 89 28.74 18.62 13.16
CA GLY A 89 28.60 19.70 12.20
C GLY A 89 28.76 19.23 10.75
N PRO A 90 28.45 20.10 9.76
CA PRO A 90 28.23 21.54 9.90
C PRO A 90 26.84 21.90 10.45
N ARG A 91 26.77 23.05 11.13
CA ARG A 91 25.54 23.68 11.59
C ARG A 91 25.16 24.78 10.61
N LEU A 92 24.15 24.54 9.78
CA LEU A 92 23.74 25.47 8.72
C LEU A 92 22.26 25.84 8.86
N ASP A 93 21.96 27.11 8.69
CA ASP A 93 20.58 27.62 8.66
C ASP A 93 20.32 28.19 7.27
N PHE A 94 19.40 27.56 6.56
CA PHE A 94 19.04 27.92 5.20
C PHE A 94 17.77 28.78 5.20
N LYS A 95 17.85 29.91 4.51
CA LYS A 95 16.70 30.75 4.17
C LYS A 95 16.29 30.46 2.73
N ILE A 96 15.03 30.13 2.51
CA ILE A 96 14.52 29.86 1.16
C ILE A 96 14.45 31.16 0.36
N GLY A 97 15.14 31.19 -0.77
CA GLY A 97 15.14 32.32 -1.72
C GLY A 97 14.15 32.09 -2.86
N ARG A 98 14.60 32.38 -4.08
CA ARG A 98 13.84 32.08 -5.31
C ARG A 98 13.82 30.57 -5.54
N TYR A 99 12.68 30.04 -5.96
CA TYR A 99 12.51 28.63 -6.31
C TYR A 99 11.80 28.51 -7.66
N GLN A 100 12.10 27.43 -8.37
CA GLN A 100 11.44 27.07 -9.62
C GLN A 100 10.99 25.61 -9.51
N LEU A 101 9.69 25.39 -9.68
CA LEU A 101 9.13 24.05 -9.74
C LEU A 101 9.28 23.47 -11.15
N ALA A 102 9.46 22.16 -11.23
CA ALA A 102 9.45 21.45 -12.50
C ALA A 102 8.04 21.46 -13.11
N SER A 103 7.96 21.40 -14.44
CA SER A 103 6.67 21.19 -15.11
C SER A 103 6.13 19.79 -14.80
N ALA A 104 4.80 19.65 -14.80
CA ALA A 104 4.15 18.39 -14.48
C ALA A 104 4.54 17.25 -15.44
N GLU A 105 4.78 17.56 -16.72
CA GLU A 105 5.23 16.61 -17.73
C GLU A 105 6.64 16.10 -17.46
N ALA A 106 7.58 17.01 -17.19
CA ALA A 106 8.97 16.65 -16.88
C ALA A 106 9.06 15.84 -15.59
N GLN A 107 8.28 16.21 -14.56
CA GLN A 107 8.25 15.47 -13.29
C GLN A 107 7.71 14.05 -13.48
N LYS A 108 6.67 13.88 -14.29
CA LYS A 108 6.09 12.55 -14.60
C LYS A 108 7.07 11.66 -15.36
N GLU A 109 7.81 12.24 -16.31
CA GLU A 109 8.82 11.51 -17.06
C GLU A 109 10.01 11.09 -16.17
N ALA A 110 10.51 11.99 -15.31
CA ALA A 110 11.60 11.71 -14.39
C ALA A 110 11.27 10.60 -13.36
N PHE A 111 10.02 10.50 -12.91
CA PHE A 111 9.57 9.46 -11.98
C PHE A 111 9.18 8.13 -12.65
N LYS A 112 9.42 7.98 -13.95
CA LYS A 112 9.10 6.75 -14.66
C LYS A 112 10.09 5.64 -14.30
N ILE A 113 9.62 4.67 -13.51
CA ILE A 113 10.40 3.47 -13.19
C ILE A 113 10.46 2.56 -14.43
N PRO A 114 11.66 2.06 -14.82
CA PRO A 114 11.82 1.13 -15.94
C PRO A 114 10.93 -0.12 -15.79
N PRO A 115 10.28 -0.59 -16.87
CA PRO A 115 9.40 -1.75 -16.81
C PRO A 115 10.12 -3.04 -16.43
N GLN A 116 11.44 -3.14 -16.63
CA GLN A 116 12.25 -4.28 -16.25
C GLN A 116 12.39 -4.41 -14.72
N LEU A 117 12.48 -3.27 -14.02
CA LEU A 117 12.61 -3.25 -12.56
C LEU A 117 11.25 -3.51 -11.87
N ARG A 118 10.14 -3.14 -12.54
CA ARG A 118 8.79 -3.43 -12.07
C ARG A 118 8.41 -4.87 -12.41
N ARG A 119 8.62 -5.79 -11.48
CA ARG A 119 8.10 -7.17 -11.59
C ARG A 119 6.56 -7.12 -11.70
N LYS A 120 6.04 -7.43 -12.88
CA LYS A 120 4.59 -7.59 -13.09
C LYS A 120 4.15 -8.93 -12.50
N THR A 121 3.44 -8.90 -11.38
CA THR A 121 2.77 -10.10 -10.85
C THR A 121 1.65 -10.50 -11.81
N LYS A 122 1.70 -11.73 -12.32
CA LYS A 122 0.62 -12.28 -13.12
C LYS A 122 -0.47 -12.75 -12.15
N LYS A 123 -1.73 -12.36 -12.38
CA LYS A 123 -2.85 -12.75 -11.53
C LYS A 123 -2.93 -14.29 -11.47
N ASN A 124 -3.14 -14.83 -10.27
CA ASN A 124 -3.27 -16.26 -9.98
C ASN A 124 -2.02 -17.11 -10.33
N VAL A 125 -0.85 -16.50 -10.49
CA VAL A 125 0.41 -17.23 -10.74
C VAL A 125 1.45 -16.75 -9.74
N GLU A 126 1.93 -17.68 -8.92
CA GLU A 126 2.93 -17.44 -7.89
C GLU A 126 4.17 -18.29 -8.16
N THR A 127 5.29 -17.92 -7.54
CA THR A 127 6.54 -18.68 -7.61
C THR A 127 6.85 -19.18 -6.21
N ASP A 128 6.93 -20.49 -6.06
CA ASP A 128 7.20 -21.15 -4.78
C ASP A 128 8.66 -20.89 -4.33
N MET A 129 8.97 -21.19 -3.07
CA MET A 129 10.31 -21.04 -2.49
C MET A 129 11.36 -21.85 -3.25
N LEU A 130 10.96 -22.98 -3.86
CA LEU A 130 11.83 -23.81 -4.70
C LEU A 130 11.99 -23.24 -6.13
N GLY A 131 11.23 -22.22 -6.51
CA GLY A 131 11.28 -21.59 -7.83
C GLY A 131 10.23 -22.11 -8.83
N ASP A 132 9.39 -23.06 -8.44
CA ASP A 132 8.33 -23.60 -9.29
C ASP A 132 7.17 -22.61 -9.47
N LYS A 133 6.57 -22.59 -10.66
CA LYS A 133 5.41 -21.74 -10.96
C LYS A 133 4.13 -22.49 -10.63
N VAL A 134 3.41 -22.02 -9.61
CA VAL A 134 2.12 -22.57 -9.21
C VAL A 134 1.01 -21.61 -9.66
N ALA A 135 -0.06 -22.16 -10.23
CA ALA A 135 -1.22 -21.39 -10.64
C ALA A 135 -2.46 -21.82 -9.85
N THR A 136 -3.16 -20.86 -9.25
CA THR A 136 -4.35 -21.14 -8.46
C THR A 136 -5.58 -21.13 -9.34
N ILE A 137 -6.33 -22.23 -9.33
CA ILE A 137 -7.63 -22.34 -9.99
C ILE A 137 -8.71 -22.04 -8.95
N HIS A 138 -9.46 -20.96 -9.15
CA HIS A 138 -10.62 -20.65 -8.33
C HIS A 138 -11.86 -21.32 -8.92
N VAL A 139 -12.15 -22.53 -8.44
CA VAL A 139 -13.42 -23.21 -8.73
C VAL A 139 -14.57 -22.46 -8.06
N GLY A 140 -15.62 -22.18 -8.83
CA GLY A 140 -16.85 -21.57 -8.32
C GLY A 140 -17.63 -22.54 -7.43
N LYS A 141 -18.61 -22.02 -6.69
CA LYS A 141 -19.54 -22.85 -5.92
C LYS A 141 -20.44 -23.63 -6.90
N GLN A 142 -20.34 -24.96 -6.89
CA GLN A 142 -21.19 -25.83 -7.69
C GLN A 142 -22.54 -26.05 -6.99
N ASP A 143 -23.61 -25.47 -7.56
CA ASP A 143 -24.97 -25.68 -7.07
C ASP A 143 -25.64 -26.82 -7.85
N LEU A 144 -25.91 -27.94 -7.18
CA LEU A 144 -26.53 -29.14 -7.74
C LEU A 144 -28.05 -29.15 -7.57
N SER A 145 -28.65 -28.17 -6.89
CA SER A 145 -30.10 -28.11 -6.68
C SER A 145 -30.89 -28.00 -7.99
N ARG A 146 -30.28 -27.40 -9.03
CA ARG A 146 -30.86 -27.28 -10.38
C ARG A 146 -30.74 -28.56 -11.20
N LEU A 147 -29.99 -29.57 -10.75
CA LEU A 147 -29.75 -30.79 -11.50
C LEU A 147 -30.92 -31.76 -11.31
N GLN A 148 -31.91 -31.69 -12.18
CA GLN A 148 -32.95 -32.72 -12.22
C GLN A 148 -32.39 -34.01 -12.83
N THR A 149 -32.41 -35.10 -12.06
CA THR A 149 -31.99 -36.41 -12.56
C THR A 149 -33.02 -36.99 -13.53
N ARG A 150 -32.58 -37.90 -14.40
CA ARG A 150 -33.48 -38.58 -15.35
C ARG A 150 -34.49 -39.42 -14.56
N LYS A 151 -35.78 -39.11 -14.72
CA LYS A 151 -36.89 -39.87 -14.10
C LYS A 151 -37.08 -41.24 -14.77
N MET A 152 -36.16 -42.17 -14.51
CA MET A 152 -36.19 -43.53 -15.06
C MET A 152 -37.41 -44.31 -14.55
N LYS A 153 -37.81 -45.34 -15.29
CA LYS A 153 -38.98 -46.18 -14.95
C LYS A 153 -38.86 -46.79 -13.55
N GLY A 154 -37.65 -47.27 -13.18
CA GLY A 154 -37.40 -47.88 -11.87
C GLY A 154 -37.33 -46.92 -10.68
N LEU A 155 -37.31 -45.60 -10.91
CA LEU A 155 -37.33 -44.58 -9.84
C LEU A 155 -38.75 -44.09 -9.54
N LYS A 156 -39.77 -44.60 -10.26
CA LYS A 156 -41.16 -44.18 -10.10
C LYS A 156 -41.89 -45.22 -9.24
N SER A 157 -42.31 -44.83 -8.04
CA SER A 157 -43.06 -45.65 -7.08
C SER A 157 -44.31 -46.34 -7.67
N ARG A 158 -44.92 -45.76 -8.71
CA ARG A 158 -46.05 -46.38 -9.44
C ARG A 158 -45.78 -47.77 -10.06
N TYR A 159 -44.51 -48.19 -10.17
CA TYR A 159 -44.13 -49.51 -10.70
C TYR A 159 -43.58 -50.43 -9.60
N ASP A 160 -43.73 -50.06 -8.34
CA ASP A 160 -43.33 -50.90 -7.22
C ASP A 160 -44.27 -52.10 -7.09
N GLN A 161 -43.71 -53.26 -6.76
CA GLN A 161 -44.45 -54.53 -6.72
C GLN A 161 -45.01 -54.84 -5.32
N HIS A 162 -44.54 -54.11 -4.30
CA HIS A 162 -45.01 -54.19 -2.91
C HIS A 162 -45.22 -52.77 -2.36
N PRO A 163 -46.46 -52.24 -2.32
CA PRO A 163 -46.72 -50.95 -1.71
C PRO A 163 -46.71 -51.12 -0.19
N GLU A 164 -45.64 -50.72 0.48
CA GLU A 164 -45.71 -50.38 1.90
C GLU A 164 -46.39 -49.00 2.00
N GLU A 165 -47.47 -48.91 2.79
CA GLU A 165 -48.17 -47.65 3.07
C GLU A 165 -47.22 -46.70 3.81
N GLU A 166 -46.78 -45.62 3.16
CA GLU A 166 -46.06 -44.52 3.83
C GLU A 166 -46.68 -43.15 3.49
N PRO A 167 -46.50 -42.15 4.37
CA PRO A 167 -47.48 -41.08 4.60
C PRO A 167 -47.47 -40.00 3.51
N ALA A 168 -48.59 -39.27 3.45
CA ALA A 168 -48.86 -38.21 2.50
C ALA A 168 -47.89 -37.02 2.62
N ASP A 169 -47.07 -36.81 1.60
CA ASP A 169 -46.35 -35.55 1.40
C ASP A 169 -47.26 -34.51 0.74
N VAL A 170 -47.33 -33.35 1.40
CA VAL A 170 -48.15 -32.18 1.09
C VAL A 170 -47.70 -31.55 -0.23
N ILE A 171 -48.63 -31.46 -1.18
CA ILE A 171 -48.50 -30.66 -2.40
C ILE A 171 -48.89 -29.23 -2.03
N GLU A 172 -47.92 -28.33 -1.86
CA GLU A 172 -48.19 -26.88 -1.91
C GLU A 172 -48.19 -26.44 -3.38
N GLU A 173 -49.37 -26.09 -3.88
CA GLU A 173 -49.55 -25.38 -5.15
C GLU A 173 -49.06 -23.93 -4.97
N GLU A 174 -47.94 -23.56 -5.59
CA GLU A 174 -47.58 -22.14 -5.74
C GLU A 174 -48.48 -21.51 -6.82
N GLU A 175 -49.21 -20.46 -6.42
CA GLU A 175 -50.12 -19.65 -7.24
C GLU A 175 -49.45 -19.06 -8.49
N ASP A 176 -50.18 -19.19 -9.60
CA ASP A 176 -49.86 -18.67 -10.93
C ASP A 176 -49.95 -17.12 -10.96
N GLY A 177 -48.81 -16.44 -10.77
CA GLY A 177 -48.69 -14.98 -10.87
C GLY A 177 -48.68 -14.49 -12.32
N GLN A 178 -49.86 -14.16 -12.87
CA GLN A 178 -49.97 -13.46 -14.17
C GLN A 178 -49.56 -11.97 -14.04
N GLU A 179 -48.31 -11.67 -14.38
CA GLU A 179 -47.83 -10.28 -14.49
C GLU A 179 -48.23 -9.66 -15.85
N LYS A 180 -49.12 -8.67 -15.80
CA LYS A 180 -49.57 -7.90 -16.97
C LYS A 180 -48.41 -7.11 -17.58
N LYS A 181 -48.18 -7.31 -18.88
CA LYS A 181 -47.34 -6.46 -19.75
C LYS A 181 -47.75 -4.98 -19.62
N ARG A 182 -46.90 -4.14 -19.00
CA ARG A 182 -46.94 -2.69 -19.18
C ARG A 182 -46.38 -2.34 -20.56
N GLN A 183 -47.21 -1.65 -21.35
CA GLN A 183 -46.87 -1.07 -22.63
C GLN A 183 -45.73 -0.06 -22.49
N LYS A 184 -44.80 -0.10 -23.45
CA LYS A 184 -43.91 1.02 -23.78
C LYS A 184 -44.77 2.18 -24.28
N LEU A 185 -44.62 3.34 -23.66
CA LEU A 185 -44.80 4.63 -24.33
C LEU A 185 -43.40 5.27 -24.48
N GLU A 186 -43.27 6.06 -25.55
CA GLU A 186 -42.10 6.80 -26.03
C GLU A 186 -41.27 7.51 -24.95
#